data_AF-A0A942Q6U3-F1
#
_entry.id   AF-A0A942Q6U3-F1
#
_cell.length_a   1.000
_cell.length_b   1.000
_cell.length_c   1.000
_cell.angle_alpha   90.00
_cell.angle_beta   90.00
_cell.angle_gamma   90.00
#
_symmetry.space_group_name_H-M   'P 1'
#
loop_
_entity.id
_entity.type
_entity.pdbx_description
1 polymer ?
#
loop_
_entity_poly.entity_id
_entity_poly.type
_entity_poly.pdbx_seq_one_letter_code
_entity_poly.pdbx_strand_id
1 'polypeptide(L)'
;MRAVEVQIHNFRSVHDATIRLEPLSLIAGANNAGKSNIIDAIRLFYGDLKWDEGRDAPKVEASDSEAWVEIEFQPTADELAQLKDDYRSAEGTFRVRNYVSPSSGADGKVRAGYYAYEDDKLSDNLFYGAKNVGSGKVGHIVYIPAVSKVDDNTKLTGPSALRELVAEVLNKVVADSPAYLELTKAFGAFEGSIRTQTCADGQSLKSLEKEVTDEIANWEASFSLAVQNIQPEEILKTLIKPQFIDETHGGEIDQARFGAG
;
A
#
# COMPACT_ATOMS: atom_id res chain seq x y z
N MET A 1 13.78 3.57 -3.44
CA MET A 1 13.56 5.02 -3.62
C MET A 1 13.58 5.76 -2.28
N ARG A 2 13.92 7.06 -2.26
CA ARG A 2 13.87 7.94 -1.07
C ARG A 2 13.28 9.30 -1.43
N ALA A 3 12.34 9.82 -0.64
CA ALA A 3 11.90 11.21 -0.76
C ALA A 3 12.98 12.16 -0.21
N VAL A 4 13.33 13.21 -0.96
CA VAL A 4 14.42 14.16 -0.61
C VAL A 4 13.93 15.59 -0.40
N GLU A 5 12.80 15.96 -0.99
CA GLU A 5 12.16 17.25 -0.76
C GLU A 5 10.65 17.08 -0.85
N VAL A 6 9.92 17.79 0.01
CA VAL A 6 8.46 17.90 -0.01
C VAL A 6 8.11 19.38 -0.13
N GLN A 7 7.26 19.70 -1.10
CA GLN A 7 6.63 20.99 -1.24
C GLN A 7 5.13 20.87 -1.01
N ILE A 8 4.56 21.79 -0.24
CA ILE A 8 3.14 21.79 0.11
C ILE A 8 2.59 23.15 -0.28
N HIS A 9 1.46 23.13 -0.99
CA HIS A 9 0.75 24.32 -1.42
C HIS A 9 -0.72 24.26 -1.04
N ASN A 10 -1.21 25.35 -0.42
CA ASN A 10 -2.61 25.57 -0.04
C ASN A 10 -3.25 24.39 0.71
N PHE A 11 -2.64 23.98 1.82
CA PHE A 11 -3.15 22.92 2.69
C PHE A 11 -3.30 23.38 4.15
N ARG A 12 -4.55 23.49 4.64
CA ARG A 12 -4.88 23.93 6.00
C ARG A 12 -4.17 25.23 6.39
N SER A 13 -3.19 25.16 7.28
CA SER A 13 -2.39 26.31 7.75
C SER A 13 -1.08 26.49 6.98
N VAL A 14 -0.79 25.64 6.01
CA VAL A 14 0.42 25.66 5.17
C VAL A 14 0.02 26.22 3.82
N HIS A 15 0.31 27.50 3.59
CA HIS A 15 0.12 28.14 2.28
C HIS A 15 1.20 27.69 1.30
N ASP A 16 2.46 27.86 1.68
CA ASP A 16 3.61 27.37 0.93
C ASP A 16 4.68 26.90 1.91
N ALA A 17 5.21 25.71 1.71
CA ALA A 17 6.35 25.22 2.45
C ALA A 17 7.21 24.29 1.59
N THR A 18 8.53 24.44 1.70
CA THR A 18 9.52 23.53 1.14
C THR A 18 10.31 22.91 2.27
N ILE A 19 10.36 21.58 2.33
CA ILE A 19 10.97 20.81 3.41
C ILE A 19 11.92 19.80 2.80
N ARG A 20 13.21 19.92 3.11
CA ARG A 20 14.22 18.94 2.72
C ARG A 20 14.21 17.76 3.69
N LEU A 21 14.26 16.55 3.13
CA LEU A 21 14.21 15.31 3.87
C LEU A 21 15.55 14.59 3.80
N GLU A 22 16.02 14.18 4.97
CA GLU A 22 17.12 13.24 5.17
C GLU A 22 16.55 11.85 5.52
N PRO A 23 17.36 10.77 5.48
CA PRO A 23 16.92 9.42 5.85
C PRO A 23 16.20 9.34 7.21
N LEU A 24 16.57 10.22 8.13
CA LEU A 24 15.82 10.50 9.35
C LEU A 24 15.58 12.00 9.45
N SER A 25 14.32 12.40 9.41
CA SER A 25 13.90 13.80 9.53
C SER A 25 13.05 13.98 10.78
N LEU A 26 13.37 14.99 11.60
CA LEU A 26 12.63 15.32 12.83
C LEU A 26 11.90 16.65 12.68
N ILE A 27 10.59 16.64 12.84
CA ILE A 27 9.77 17.86 12.85
C ILE A 27 9.47 18.23 14.31
N ALA A 28 10.09 19.32 14.78
CA ALA A 28 9.91 19.85 16.13
C ALA A 28 9.35 21.28 16.10
N GLY A 29 8.65 21.67 17.16
CA GLY A 29 8.04 22.99 17.28
C GLY A 29 6.91 23.02 18.31
N ALA A 30 6.40 24.20 18.63
CA ALA A 30 5.32 24.39 19.61
C ALA A 30 4.05 23.58 19.25
N ASN A 31 3.22 23.31 20.24
CA ASN A 31 1.88 22.74 20.01
C ASN A 31 1.07 23.68 19.11
N ASN A 32 0.26 23.10 18.24
CA ASN A 32 -0.52 23.80 17.21
C ASN A 32 0.29 24.57 16.13
N ALA A 33 1.60 24.38 16.04
CA ALA A 33 2.41 25.00 14.97
C ALA A 33 2.22 24.40 13.56
N GLY A 34 1.26 23.49 13.36
CA GLY A 34 1.01 22.87 12.05
C GLY A 34 1.86 21.62 11.73
N LYS A 35 2.62 21.09 12.70
CA LYS A 35 3.44 19.87 12.50
C LYS A 35 2.63 18.69 11.93
N SER A 36 1.45 18.43 12.49
CA SER A 36 0.55 17.37 12.00
C SER A 36 -0.01 17.67 10.60
N ASN A 37 -0.11 18.94 10.20
CA ASN A 37 -0.53 19.29 8.84
C ASN A 37 0.54 18.91 7.82
N ILE A 38 1.82 19.03 8.14
CA ILE A 38 2.90 18.55 7.26
C ILE A 38 2.77 17.03 7.07
N ILE A 39 2.56 16.27 8.15
CA ILE A 39 2.39 14.81 8.07
C ILE A 39 1.14 14.44 7.27
N ASP A 40 0.00 15.09 7.52
CA ASP A 40 -1.25 14.83 6.80
C ASP A 40 -1.16 15.22 5.30
N ALA A 41 -0.41 16.25 4.94
CA ALA A 41 -0.15 16.60 3.55
C ALA A 41 0.61 15.47 2.82
N ILE A 42 1.65 14.92 3.46
CA ILE A 42 2.37 13.76 2.92
C ILE A 42 1.42 12.56 2.81
N ARG A 43 0.55 12.31 3.80
CA ARG A 43 -0.45 11.23 3.73
C ARG A 43 -1.47 11.43 2.60
N LEU A 44 -1.87 12.67 2.32
CA LEU A 44 -2.72 13.02 1.16
C LEU A 44 -2.00 12.78 -0.16
N PHE A 45 -0.70 13.11 -0.24
CA PHE A 45 0.11 12.82 -1.42
C PHE A 45 0.02 11.34 -1.80
N TYR A 46 0.16 10.42 -0.84
CA TYR A 46 0.07 8.97 -1.09
C TYR A 46 -1.37 8.44 -1.16
N GLY A 47 -2.37 9.27 -0.85
CA GLY A 47 -3.78 8.88 -0.81
C GLY A 47 -4.18 7.99 0.37
N ASP A 48 -3.31 7.85 1.38
CA ASP A 48 -3.61 7.23 2.70
C ASP A 48 -4.68 8.04 3.44
N LEU A 49 -4.56 9.37 3.38
CA LEU A 49 -5.60 10.30 3.80
C LEU A 49 -6.39 10.75 2.57
N LYS A 50 -7.72 10.85 2.68
CA LYS A 50 -8.57 11.48 1.64
C LYS A 50 -8.82 12.93 1.98
N TRP A 51 -8.83 13.78 0.95
CA TRP A 51 -9.16 15.19 1.07
C TRP A 51 -10.57 15.36 1.60
N ASP A 52 -10.73 16.27 2.55
CA ASP A 52 -12.01 16.72 3.07
C ASP A 52 -12.05 18.25 3.03
N GLU A 53 -13.00 18.82 2.27
CA GLU A 53 -13.06 20.26 2.03
C GLU A 53 -13.23 21.07 3.33
N GLY A 54 -14.04 20.60 4.28
CA GLY A 54 -14.28 21.32 5.53
C GLY A 54 -13.09 21.32 6.49
N ARG A 55 -12.27 20.26 6.43
CA ARG A 55 -11.09 20.06 7.28
C ARG A 55 -9.81 20.62 6.65
N ASP A 56 -9.62 20.40 5.35
CA ASP A 56 -8.33 20.55 4.67
C ASP A 56 -8.18 21.83 3.87
N ALA A 57 -9.28 22.43 3.41
CA ALA A 57 -9.23 23.70 2.69
C ALA A 57 -8.62 24.80 3.59
N PRO A 58 -7.72 25.64 3.06
CA PRO A 58 -7.23 26.80 3.78
C PRO A 58 -8.39 27.71 4.22
N LYS A 59 -8.33 28.18 5.46
CA LYS A 59 -9.34 29.11 6.02
C LYS A 59 -9.08 30.57 5.69
N VAL A 60 -7.87 30.87 5.23
CA VAL A 60 -7.47 32.19 4.74
C VAL A 60 -7.51 32.13 3.22
N GLU A 61 -7.91 33.23 2.57
CA GLU A 61 -7.90 33.31 1.10
C GLU A 61 -6.51 32.93 0.56
N ALA A 62 -6.51 31.95 -0.34
CA ALA A 62 -5.34 31.51 -1.08
C ALA A 62 -5.14 32.37 -2.34
N SER A 63 -3.93 32.36 -2.89
CA SER A 63 -3.59 33.03 -4.16
C SER A 63 -4.31 32.43 -5.37
N ASP A 64 -4.66 31.16 -5.26
CA ASP A 64 -5.32 30.35 -6.29
C ASP A 64 -6.17 29.27 -5.62
N SER A 65 -6.85 28.46 -6.42
CA SER A 65 -7.72 27.37 -5.97
C SER A 65 -7.05 26.00 -5.99
N GLU A 66 -5.76 25.93 -6.32
CA GLU A 66 -5.04 24.67 -6.41
C GLU A 66 -4.53 24.27 -5.01
N ALA A 67 -4.72 23.01 -4.65
CA ALA A 67 -4.11 22.41 -3.47
C ALA A 67 -3.33 21.17 -3.90
N TRP A 68 -2.02 21.17 -3.66
CA TRP A 68 -1.15 20.11 -4.10
C TRP A 68 0.00 19.86 -3.12
N VAL A 69 0.51 18.64 -3.19
CA VAL A 69 1.72 18.22 -2.51
C VAL A 69 2.66 17.68 -3.56
N GLU A 70 3.91 18.07 -3.53
CA GLU A 70 4.93 17.69 -4.49
C GLU A 70 6.09 17.07 -3.75
N ILE A 71 6.60 15.96 -4.28
CA ILE A 71 7.72 15.25 -3.68
C ILE A 71 8.76 15.00 -4.76
N GLU A 72 9.99 15.33 -4.43
CA GLU A 72 11.16 14.90 -5.20
C GLU A 72 11.74 13.63 -4.60
N PHE A 73 12.06 12.69 -5.48
CA PHE A 73 12.55 11.38 -5.12
C PHE A 73 13.94 11.12 -5.69
N GLN A 74 14.79 10.54 -4.86
CA GLN A 74 16.01 9.86 -5.27
C GLN A 74 15.70 8.36 -5.49
N PRO A 75 15.58 7.89 -6.74
CA PRO A 75 15.45 6.47 -7.04
C PRO A 75 16.75 5.70 -6.79
N THR A 76 16.65 4.38 -6.63
CA THR A 76 17.78 3.46 -6.78
C THR A 76 18.21 3.39 -8.25
N ALA A 77 19.39 2.81 -8.53
CA ALA A 77 19.86 2.63 -9.90
C ALA A 77 18.86 1.84 -10.77
N ASP A 78 18.26 0.78 -10.21
CA ASP A 78 17.28 -0.05 -10.91
C ASP A 78 15.96 0.69 -11.16
N GLU A 79 15.47 1.43 -10.15
CA GLU A 79 14.25 2.24 -10.29
C GLU A 79 14.45 3.36 -11.33
N LEU A 80 15.63 3.99 -11.34
CA LEU A 80 15.98 5.03 -12.30
C LEU A 80 16.02 4.46 -13.72
N ALA A 81 16.62 3.28 -13.92
CA ALA A 81 16.66 2.60 -15.21
C ALA A 81 15.26 2.25 -15.76
N GLN A 82 14.30 1.99 -14.87
CA GLN A 82 12.90 1.71 -15.23
C GLN A 82 12.04 2.96 -15.40
N LEU A 83 12.52 4.14 -15.00
CA LEU A 83 11.82 5.40 -15.19
C LEU A 83 12.03 5.88 -16.64
N LYS A 84 10.97 6.34 -17.32
CA LYS A 84 11.09 6.97 -18.65
C LYS A 84 12.07 8.16 -18.59
N ASP A 85 12.90 8.30 -19.63
CA ASP A 85 13.95 9.32 -19.69
C ASP A 85 13.41 10.73 -19.47
N ASP A 86 12.25 11.06 -20.05
CA ASP A 86 11.61 12.38 -19.94
C ASP A 86 11.38 12.82 -18.48
N TYR A 87 11.16 11.88 -17.55
CA TYR A 87 10.87 12.18 -16.14
C TYR A 87 12.13 12.31 -15.27
N ARG A 88 13.31 12.02 -15.82
CA ARG A 88 14.57 12.06 -15.08
C ARG A 88 15.11 13.49 -15.05
N SER A 89 15.45 13.97 -13.86
CA SER A 89 16.20 15.22 -13.72
C SER A 89 17.67 15.02 -14.11
N ALA A 90 18.38 16.13 -14.34
CA ALA A 90 19.83 16.11 -14.54
C ALA A 90 20.61 15.54 -13.34
N GLU A 91 20.00 15.54 -12.14
CA GLU A 91 20.60 15.04 -10.89
C GLU A 91 20.27 13.56 -10.65
N GLY A 92 19.55 12.90 -11.58
CA GLY A 92 19.13 11.50 -11.42
C GLY A 92 18.01 11.32 -10.39
N THR A 93 17.26 12.39 -10.11
CA THR A 93 16.03 12.39 -9.33
C THR A 93 14.82 12.43 -10.25
N PHE A 94 13.62 12.36 -9.67
CA PHE A 94 12.40 12.72 -10.39
C PHE A 94 11.42 13.39 -9.44
N ARG A 95 10.57 14.26 -9.97
CA ARG A 95 9.65 15.08 -9.19
C ARG A 95 8.22 14.82 -9.61
N VAL A 96 7.35 14.65 -8.62
CA VAL A 96 5.94 14.36 -8.83
C VAL A 96 5.09 15.27 -7.95
N ARG A 97 4.11 15.93 -8.55
CA ARG A 97 3.05 16.69 -7.89
C ARG A 97 1.78 15.88 -7.86
N ASN A 98 1.16 15.75 -6.68
CA ASN A 98 -0.21 15.27 -6.56
C ASN A 98 -1.14 16.44 -6.23
N TYR A 99 -2.09 16.71 -7.13
CA TYR A 99 -3.22 17.58 -6.84
C TYR A 99 -4.20 16.87 -5.93
N VAL A 100 -4.15 17.21 -4.64
CA VAL A 100 -4.89 16.53 -3.56
C VAL A 100 -6.35 16.98 -3.49
N SER A 101 -6.67 18.15 -4.04
CA SER A 101 -8.04 18.62 -4.30
C SER A 101 -8.26 18.84 -5.80
N PRO A 102 -9.37 18.36 -6.39
CA PRO A 102 -9.73 18.67 -7.77
C PRO A 102 -9.89 20.18 -7.97
N SER A 103 -9.16 20.74 -8.92
CA SER A 103 -9.18 22.17 -9.25
C SER A 103 -9.14 22.36 -10.77
N SER A 104 -9.41 23.59 -11.22
CA SER A 104 -9.22 23.98 -12.63
C SER A 104 -7.96 24.82 -12.73
N GLY A 105 -6.99 24.36 -13.51
CA GLY A 105 -5.77 25.11 -13.78
C GLY A 105 -6.07 26.41 -14.54
N ALA A 106 -5.08 27.30 -14.61
CA ALA A 106 -5.20 28.56 -15.37
C ALA A 106 -5.51 28.35 -16.87
N ASP A 107 -5.22 27.16 -17.39
CA ASP A 107 -5.54 26.70 -18.74
C ASP A 107 -6.97 26.13 -18.91
N GLY A 108 -7.76 26.12 -17.83
CA GLY A 108 -9.12 25.58 -17.78
C GLY A 108 -9.20 24.06 -17.71
N LYS A 109 -8.06 23.35 -17.63
CA LYS A 109 -8.05 21.89 -17.50
C LYS A 109 -8.22 21.47 -16.05
N VAL A 110 -8.89 20.33 -15.84
CA VAL A 110 -9.05 19.75 -14.51
C VAL A 110 -7.70 19.19 -14.04
N ARG A 111 -7.26 19.61 -12.85
CA ARG A 111 -6.06 19.14 -12.17
C ARG A 111 -6.48 18.27 -10.98
N ALA A 112 -6.09 17.00 -11.02
CA ALA A 112 -6.34 16.01 -9.97
C ALA A 112 -5.39 14.82 -10.12
N GLY A 113 -4.80 14.34 -9.02
CA GLY A 113 -3.87 13.21 -9.06
C GLY A 113 -2.44 13.59 -9.42
N TYR A 114 -1.64 12.59 -9.81
CA TYR A 114 -0.20 12.73 -10.01
C TYR A 114 0.18 13.29 -11.39
N TYR A 115 1.07 14.26 -11.41
CA TYR A 115 1.73 14.86 -12.56
C TYR A 115 3.22 14.86 -12.30
N ALA A 116 4.02 14.52 -13.31
CA ALA A 116 5.48 14.55 -13.20
C ALA A 116 6.08 15.68 -14.02
N TYR A 117 7.33 16.00 -13.73
CA TYR A 117 8.09 16.95 -14.50
C TYR A 117 8.73 16.25 -15.69
N GLU A 118 8.56 16.83 -16.88
CA GLU A 118 9.20 16.45 -18.14
C GLU A 118 10.14 17.58 -18.54
N ASP A 119 11.45 17.31 -18.62
CA ASP A 119 12.48 18.33 -18.90
C ASP A 119 12.35 19.59 -18.01
N ASP A 120 12.24 19.38 -16.69
CA ASP A 120 12.05 20.42 -15.66
C ASP A 120 10.77 21.26 -15.79
N LYS A 121 9.79 20.82 -16.59
CA LYS A 121 8.46 21.44 -16.69
C LYS A 121 7.37 20.48 -16.25
N LEU A 122 6.44 20.97 -15.44
CA LEU A 122 5.30 20.16 -15.02
C LEU A 122 4.49 19.74 -16.27
N SER A 123 4.29 18.43 -16.44
CA SER A 123 3.55 17.88 -17.58
C SER A 123 2.09 18.32 -17.55
N ASP A 124 1.50 18.45 -18.73
CA ASP A 124 0.05 18.65 -18.89
C ASP A 124 -0.75 17.35 -18.73
N ASN A 125 -0.05 16.21 -18.74
CA ASN A 125 -0.66 14.90 -18.61
C ASN A 125 -0.37 14.30 -17.24
N LEU A 126 -1.26 13.38 -16.81
CA LEU A 126 -1.01 12.57 -15.63
C LEU A 126 0.31 11.81 -15.77
N PHE A 127 0.96 11.56 -14.64
CA PHE A 127 2.17 10.77 -14.56
C PHE A 127 1.91 9.35 -15.09
N TYR A 128 2.54 8.99 -16.21
CA TYR A 128 2.24 7.78 -17.01
C TYR A 128 0.80 7.67 -17.54
N GLY A 129 0.12 8.81 -17.73
CA GLY A 129 -1.17 8.95 -18.42
C GLY A 129 -2.40 8.45 -17.65
N ALA A 130 -2.35 7.26 -17.07
CA ALA A 130 -3.46 6.70 -16.31
C ALA A 130 -3.26 6.91 -14.80
N LYS A 131 -4.34 7.32 -14.11
CA LYS A 131 -4.35 7.68 -12.67
C LYS A 131 -3.68 6.66 -11.76
N ASN A 132 -3.80 5.37 -12.07
CA ASN A 132 -3.31 4.27 -11.23
C ASN A 132 -1.88 3.81 -11.59
N VAL A 133 -1.33 4.24 -12.72
CA VAL A 133 0.01 3.81 -13.15
C VAL A 133 1.07 4.65 -12.44
N GLY A 134 0.88 5.97 -12.39
CA GLY A 134 1.78 6.88 -11.68
C GLY A 134 1.87 6.61 -10.18
N SER A 135 0.78 6.17 -9.53
CA SER A 135 0.78 5.85 -8.10
C SER A 135 1.73 4.71 -7.73
N GLY A 136 1.87 3.69 -8.61
CA GLY A 136 2.80 2.58 -8.37
C GLY A 136 4.28 2.98 -8.48
N LYS A 137 4.58 4.15 -9.04
CA LYS A 137 5.95 4.65 -9.24
C LYS A 137 6.45 5.56 -8.11
N VAL A 138 5.55 6.08 -7.28
CA VAL A 138 5.90 6.94 -6.12
C VAL A 138 6.03 6.16 -4.81
N GLY A 139 5.85 4.84 -4.81
CA GLY A 139 5.97 3.98 -3.63
C GLY A 139 4.76 4.06 -2.69
N HIS A 140 4.97 3.63 -1.44
CA HIS A 140 3.92 3.55 -0.41
C HIS A 140 4.37 4.28 0.87
N ILE A 141 3.39 4.82 1.61
CA ILE A 141 3.61 5.41 2.93
C ILE A 141 3.18 4.42 4.01
N VAL A 142 4.02 4.25 5.02
CA VAL A 142 3.66 3.55 6.26
C VAL A 142 3.49 4.62 7.34
N TYR A 143 2.25 4.85 7.77
CA TYR A 143 1.94 5.83 8.81
C TYR A 143 1.66 5.14 10.15
N ILE A 144 2.42 5.53 11.19
CA ILE A 144 2.29 5.02 12.56
C ILE A 144 1.85 6.19 13.46
N PRO A 145 0.61 6.21 13.97
CA PRO A 145 0.10 7.32 14.77
C PRO A 145 0.63 7.30 16.21
N ALA A 146 0.65 8.47 16.85
CA ALA A 146 1.16 8.68 18.22
C ALA A 146 0.30 8.09 19.35
N VAL A 147 -0.89 7.57 19.03
CA VAL A 147 -1.66 6.71 19.93
C VAL A 147 -2.17 5.58 19.07
N SER A 148 -1.61 4.41 19.26
CA SER A 148 -2.08 3.19 18.61
C SER A 148 -2.12 2.07 19.63
N LYS A 149 -3.18 1.24 19.57
CA LYS A 149 -3.06 -0.06 20.21
C LYS A 149 -1.98 -0.81 19.44
N VAL A 150 -1.16 -1.61 20.12
CA VAL A 150 -0.12 -2.39 19.45
C VAL A 150 -0.75 -3.23 18.32
N ASP A 151 -1.96 -3.72 18.51
CA ASP A 151 -2.71 -4.49 17.50
C ASP A 151 -3.02 -3.70 16.23
N ASP A 152 -3.23 -2.38 16.32
CA ASP A 152 -3.48 -1.53 15.15
C ASP A 152 -2.27 -1.48 14.20
N ASN A 153 -1.05 -1.64 14.74
CA ASN A 153 0.18 -1.63 13.96
C ASN A 153 0.71 -3.02 13.61
N THR A 154 0.31 -4.08 14.31
CA THR A 154 0.90 -5.41 14.12
C THR A 154 -0.04 -6.47 13.56
N LYS A 155 -1.36 -6.24 13.54
CA LYS A 155 -2.29 -7.27 13.03
C LYS A 155 -2.02 -7.62 11.57
N LEU A 156 -2.01 -8.90 11.24
CA LEU A 156 -1.80 -9.37 9.86
C LEU A 156 -3.13 -9.71 9.15
N THR A 157 -4.22 -9.78 9.90
CA THR A 157 -5.57 -10.10 9.39
C THR A 157 -6.26 -8.91 8.71
N GLY A 158 -5.92 -7.68 9.10
CA GLY A 158 -6.44 -6.42 8.57
C GLY A 158 -5.32 -5.42 8.21
N PRO A 159 -5.64 -4.19 7.77
CA PRO A 159 -4.61 -3.18 7.47
C PRO A 159 -3.77 -2.84 8.70
N SER A 160 -2.44 -2.86 8.56
CA SER A 160 -1.49 -2.44 9.60
C SER A 160 -0.10 -2.20 9.00
N ALA A 161 0.71 -1.40 9.68
CA ALA A 161 2.10 -1.13 9.28
C ALA A 161 2.93 -2.42 9.16
N LEU A 162 2.84 -3.33 10.12
CA LEU A 162 3.57 -4.60 10.07
C LEU A 162 3.08 -5.47 8.91
N ARG A 163 1.77 -5.51 8.63
CA ARG A 163 1.24 -6.28 7.51
C ARG A 163 1.85 -5.80 6.19
N GLU A 164 1.90 -4.51 5.96
CA GLU A 164 2.46 -3.95 4.72
C GLU A 164 3.95 -4.29 4.57
N LEU A 165 4.72 -4.17 5.66
CA LEU A 165 6.14 -4.53 5.67
C LEU A 165 6.36 -6.02 5.41
N VAL A 166 5.62 -6.89 6.10
CA VAL A 166 5.74 -8.34 5.93
C VAL A 166 5.24 -8.76 4.56
N ALA A 167 4.18 -8.16 4.02
CA ALA A 167 3.68 -8.43 2.67
C ALA A 167 4.75 -8.13 1.61
N GLU A 168 5.40 -6.98 1.69
CA GLU A 168 6.46 -6.58 0.77
C GLU A 168 7.65 -7.55 0.79
N VAL A 169 8.09 -7.94 1.99
CA VAL A 169 9.18 -8.91 2.17
C VAL A 169 8.75 -10.29 1.69
N LEU A 170 7.57 -10.75 2.06
CA LEU A 170 7.05 -12.07 1.69
C LEU A 170 6.90 -12.20 0.17
N ASN A 171 6.36 -11.18 -0.49
CA ASN A 171 6.21 -11.19 -1.95
C ASN A 171 7.57 -11.29 -2.66
N LYS A 172 8.58 -10.57 -2.18
CA LYS A 172 9.96 -10.67 -2.70
C LYS A 172 10.57 -12.05 -2.48
N VAL A 173 10.37 -12.62 -1.30
CA VAL A 173 10.89 -13.96 -0.97
C VAL A 173 10.18 -15.02 -1.80
N VAL A 174 8.87 -14.91 -1.97
CA VAL A 174 8.05 -15.94 -2.62
C VAL A 174 8.20 -15.94 -4.14
N ALA A 175 8.42 -14.78 -4.78
CA ALA A 175 8.49 -14.65 -6.24
C ALA A 175 9.44 -15.67 -6.91
N ASP A 176 10.58 -15.97 -6.26
CA ASP A 176 11.60 -16.89 -6.79
C ASP A 176 11.95 -18.05 -5.83
N SER A 177 11.17 -18.28 -4.76
CA SER A 177 11.52 -19.28 -3.75
C SER A 177 11.33 -20.72 -4.25
N PRO A 178 12.40 -21.54 -4.31
CA PRO A 178 12.29 -22.96 -4.62
C PRO A 178 11.40 -23.70 -3.59
N ALA A 179 11.44 -23.29 -2.32
CA ALA A 179 10.64 -23.88 -1.25
C ALA A 179 9.14 -23.62 -1.45
N TYR A 180 8.76 -22.44 -1.95
CA TYR A 180 7.36 -22.15 -2.27
C TYR A 180 6.86 -22.93 -3.49
N LEU A 181 7.74 -23.14 -4.49
CA LEU A 181 7.43 -24.01 -5.62
C LEU A 181 7.23 -25.46 -5.19
N GLU A 182 8.05 -25.97 -4.26
CA GLU A 182 7.87 -27.30 -3.68
C GLU A 182 6.56 -27.40 -2.88
N LEU A 183 6.24 -26.39 -2.07
CA LEU A 183 4.97 -26.32 -1.34
C LEU A 183 3.77 -26.36 -2.30
N THR A 184 3.83 -25.58 -3.38
CA THR A 184 2.78 -25.55 -4.41
C THR A 184 2.61 -26.91 -5.09
N LYS A 185 3.73 -27.60 -5.40
CA LYS A 185 3.68 -28.97 -5.94
C LYS A 185 3.07 -29.96 -4.95
N ALA A 186 3.43 -29.86 -3.66
CA ALA A 186 2.89 -30.72 -2.61
C ALA A 186 1.37 -30.49 -2.44
N PHE A 187 0.91 -29.24 -2.50
CA PHE A 187 -0.52 -28.91 -2.48
C PHE A 187 -1.27 -29.45 -3.69
N GLY A 188 -0.70 -29.40 -4.89
CA GLY A 188 -1.29 -30.02 -6.08
C GLY A 188 -1.41 -31.54 -5.97
N ALA A 189 -0.39 -32.19 -5.41
CA ALA A 189 -0.46 -33.64 -5.14
C ALA A 189 -1.54 -33.97 -4.09
N PHE A 190 -1.65 -33.15 -3.04
CA PHE A 190 -2.69 -33.26 -2.02
C PHE A 190 -4.10 -33.07 -2.62
N GLU A 191 -4.31 -32.08 -3.49
CA GLU A 191 -5.59 -31.87 -4.19
C GLU A 191 -6.01 -33.12 -4.97
N GLY A 192 -5.10 -33.70 -5.77
CA GLY A 192 -5.41 -34.90 -6.54
C GLY A 192 -5.77 -36.09 -5.65
N SER A 193 -5.05 -36.24 -4.54
CA SER A 193 -5.30 -37.29 -3.55
C SER A 193 -6.67 -37.11 -2.88
N ILE A 194 -6.95 -35.94 -2.32
CA ILE A 194 -8.15 -35.76 -1.48
C ILE A 194 -9.46 -35.87 -2.26
N ARG A 195 -9.46 -35.50 -3.55
CA ARG A 195 -10.63 -35.68 -4.43
C ARG A 195 -11.00 -37.16 -4.62
N THR A 196 -10.00 -38.04 -4.64
CA THR A 196 -10.18 -39.47 -4.91
C THR A 196 -10.13 -40.34 -3.66
N GLN A 197 -9.70 -39.77 -2.54
CA GLN A 197 -9.63 -40.46 -1.27
C GLN A 197 -11.04 -40.77 -0.77
N THR A 198 -11.27 -42.05 -0.49
CA THR A 198 -12.54 -42.56 0.01
C THR A 198 -12.44 -42.77 1.52
N CYS A 199 -13.42 -42.28 2.27
CA CYS A 199 -13.61 -42.60 3.67
C CYS A 199 -14.03 -44.07 3.85
N ALA A 200 -13.93 -44.59 5.07
CA ALA A 200 -14.23 -45.99 5.40
C ALA A 200 -15.70 -46.39 5.10
N ASP A 201 -16.59 -45.41 4.97
CA ASP A 201 -18.00 -45.54 4.62
C ASP A 201 -18.28 -45.39 3.11
N GLY A 202 -17.25 -45.24 2.27
CA GLY A 202 -17.38 -45.14 0.82
C GLY A 202 -17.58 -43.71 0.28
N GLN A 203 -17.63 -42.69 1.15
CA GLN A 203 -17.83 -41.31 0.73
C GLN A 203 -16.51 -40.66 0.25
N SER A 204 -16.60 -39.81 -0.77
CA SER A 204 -15.47 -39.01 -1.28
C SER A 204 -15.99 -37.66 -1.78
N LEU A 205 -15.09 -36.68 -1.96
CA LEU A 205 -15.47 -35.41 -2.58
C LEU A 205 -16.03 -35.63 -3.99
N LYS A 206 -15.46 -36.58 -4.74
CA LYS A 206 -15.93 -36.93 -6.09
C LYS A 206 -17.33 -37.56 -6.11
N SER A 207 -17.69 -38.36 -5.10
CA SER A 207 -19.05 -38.91 -5.01
C SER A 207 -20.06 -37.81 -4.70
N LEU A 208 -19.71 -36.88 -3.80
CA LEU A 208 -20.54 -35.71 -3.50
C LEU A 208 -20.72 -34.80 -4.73
N GLU A 209 -19.65 -34.52 -5.48
CA GLU A 209 -19.72 -33.76 -6.72
C GLU A 209 -20.69 -34.38 -7.73
N LYS A 210 -20.65 -35.70 -7.84
CA LYS A 210 -21.53 -36.46 -8.72
C LYS A 210 -22.99 -36.39 -8.25
N GLU A 211 -23.26 -36.64 -6.97
CA GLU A 211 -24.62 -36.59 -6.41
C GLU A 211 -25.28 -35.22 -6.65
N VAL A 212 -24.56 -34.14 -6.37
CA VAL A 212 -25.09 -32.78 -6.61
C VAL A 212 -25.28 -32.51 -8.11
N THR A 213 -24.35 -32.96 -8.96
CA THR A 213 -24.44 -32.79 -10.41
C THR A 213 -25.64 -33.54 -11.00
N ASP A 214 -25.90 -34.77 -10.55
CA ASP A 214 -27.01 -35.58 -11.03
C ASP A 214 -28.37 -34.92 -10.70
N GLU A 215 -28.48 -34.26 -9.53
CA GLU A 215 -29.71 -33.55 -9.11
C GLU A 215 -29.96 -32.25 -9.89
N ILE A 216 -28.91 -31.56 -10.38
CA ILE A 216 -29.03 -30.29 -11.13
C ILE A 216 -28.89 -30.47 -12.64
N ALA A 217 -28.76 -31.70 -13.13
CA ALA A 217 -28.50 -31.98 -14.55
C ALA A 217 -29.60 -31.44 -15.48
N ASN A 218 -30.84 -31.39 -14.99
CA ASN A 218 -31.99 -30.81 -15.71
C ASN A 218 -31.87 -29.29 -15.95
N TRP A 219 -30.94 -28.60 -15.27
CA TRP A 219 -30.64 -27.18 -15.47
C TRP A 219 -29.47 -26.96 -16.44
N GLU A 220 -29.00 -28.01 -17.12
CA GLU A 220 -27.82 -27.96 -17.99
C GLU A 220 -26.57 -27.44 -17.26
N ALA A 221 -26.47 -27.76 -15.96
CA ALA A 221 -25.39 -27.32 -15.07
C ALA A 221 -24.64 -28.51 -14.46
N SER A 222 -23.42 -28.27 -13.95
CA SER A 222 -22.64 -29.26 -13.19
C SER A 222 -21.99 -28.60 -11.98
N PHE A 223 -21.77 -29.40 -10.93
CA PHE A 223 -21.17 -28.95 -9.68
C PHE A 223 -19.76 -29.55 -9.52
N SER A 224 -18.80 -28.72 -9.09
CA SER A 224 -17.44 -29.15 -8.79
C SER A 224 -16.87 -28.35 -7.63
N LEU A 225 -16.03 -28.99 -6.83
CA LEU A 225 -15.28 -28.39 -5.74
C LEU A 225 -13.83 -28.23 -6.21
N ALA A 226 -13.28 -27.02 -6.06
CA ALA A 226 -11.87 -26.75 -6.34
C ALA A 226 -11.10 -26.62 -5.03
N VAL A 227 -10.02 -27.37 -4.88
CA VAL A 227 -9.06 -27.17 -3.78
C VAL A 227 -8.02 -26.18 -4.28
N GLN A 228 -8.02 -24.98 -3.71
CA GLN A 228 -7.10 -23.93 -4.15
C GLN A 228 -5.75 -24.06 -3.44
N ASN A 229 -4.68 -23.69 -4.14
CA ASN A 229 -3.35 -23.60 -3.56
C ASN A 229 -3.26 -22.42 -2.57
N ILE A 230 -2.43 -22.55 -1.54
CA ILE A 230 -2.21 -21.48 -0.57
C ILE A 230 -1.53 -20.31 -1.27
N GLN A 231 -2.23 -19.17 -1.33
CA GLN A 231 -1.69 -17.93 -1.90
C GLN A 231 -0.79 -17.21 -0.88
N PRO A 232 0.19 -16.40 -1.32
CA PRO A 232 1.08 -15.67 -0.40
C PRO A 232 0.31 -14.76 0.56
N GLU A 233 -0.79 -14.16 0.09
CA GLU A 233 -1.67 -13.34 0.93
C GLU A 233 -2.36 -14.17 2.03
N GLU A 234 -2.74 -15.42 1.75
CA GLU A 234 -3.31 -16.33 2.75
C GLU A 234 -2.26 -16.78 3.77
N ILE A 235 -1.01 -17.00 3.34
CA ILE A 235 0.11 -17.26 4.26
C ILE A 235 0.25 -16.09 5.25
N LEU A 236 0.32 -14.87 4.72
CA LEU A 236 0.44 -13.66 5.52
C LEU A 236 -0.71 -13.52 6.53
N LYS A 237 -1.94 -13.73 6.07
CA LYS A 237 -3.15 -13.48 6.84
C LYS A 237 -3.42 -14.54 7.90
N THR A 238 -3.10 -15.80 7.62
CA THR A 238 -3.56 -16.95 8.43
C THR A 238 -2.44 -17.77 9.06
N LEU A 239 -1.25 -17.80 8.46
CA LEU A 239 -0.16 -18.67 8.90
C LEU A 239 0.96 -17.93 9.62
N ILE A 240 1.07 -16.61 9.42
CA ILE A 240 2.02 -15.77 10.14
C ILE A 240 1.28 -15.11 11.31
N LYS A 241 1.81 -15.30 12.53
CA LYS A 241 1.34 -14.62 13.73
C LYS A 241 2.51 -13.90 14.39
N PRO A 242 2.41 -12.58 14.65
CA PRO A 242 3.41 -11.89 15.46
C PRO A 242 3.37 -12.45 16.90
N GLN A 243 4.55 -12.75 17.43
CA GLN A 243 4.72 -13.23 18.80
C GLN A 243 5.65 -12.28 19.56
N PHE A 244 5.27 -11.97 20.79
CA PHE A 244 6.10 -11.22 21.72
C PHE A 244 6.58 -12.20 22.78
N ILE A 245 7.89 -12.37 22.93
CA ILE A 245 8.47 -13.34 23.86
C ILE A 245 9.22 -12.59 24.95
N ASP A 246 8.95 -12.91 26.22
CA ASP A 246 9.77 -12.43 27.33
C ASP A 246 11.11 -13.18 27.32
N GLU A 247 12.22 -12.49 27.08
CA GLU A 247 13.54 -13.14 27.06
C GLU A 247 13.99 -13.68 28.42
N THR A 248 13.39 -13.21 29.52
CA THR A 248 13.73 -13.63 30.88
C THR A 248 13.17 -15.01 31.20
N HIS A 249 11.95 -15.30 30.74
CA HIS A 249 11.25 -16.55 31.03
C HIS A 249 10.87 -17.37 29.79
N GLY A 250 11.21 -16.89 28.58
CA GLY A 250 11.01 -17.57 27.30
C GLY A 250 9.54 -17.75 26.87
N GLY A 251 8.60 -17.10 27.55
CA GLY A 251 7.16 -17.30 27.33
C GLY A 251 6.56 -16.20 26.47
N GLU A 252 5.52 -16.55 25.70
CA GLU A 252 4.74 -15.56 24.94
C GLU A 252 4.02 -14.60 25.91
N ILE A 253 4.18 -13.31 25.67
CA ILE A 253 3.46 -12.23 26.36
C ILE A 253 2.27 -11.85 25.49
N ASP A 254 1.09 -11.80 26.12
CA ASP A 254 -0.10 -11.24 25.48
C ASP A 254 0.15 -9.79 25.08
N GLN A 255 -0.07 -9.51 23.80
CA GLN A 255 0.09 -8.20 23.20
C GLN A 255 -0.68 -7.10 23.94
N ALA A 256 -1.83 -7.41 24.54
CA ALA A 256 -2.63 -6.46 25.32
C ALA A 256 -1.92 -5.96 26.59
N ARG A 257 -0.83 -6.62 27.01
CA ARG A 257 -0.02 -6.22 28.16
C ARG A 257 1.03 -5.16 27.83
N PHE A 258 1.27 -4.92 26.54
CA PHE A 258 2.11 -3.81 26.11
C PHE A 258 1.27 -2.52 26.10
N GLY A 259 1.81 -1.47 26.71
CA GLY A 259 1.15 -0.17 26.75
C GLY A 259 0.92 0.41 25.34
N ALA A 260 -0.03 1.33 25.24
CA ALA A 260 -0.14 2.16 24.03
C ALA A 260 1.07 3.11 23.99
N GLY A 261 1.76 3.09 22.85
CA GLY A 261 2.80 4.07 22.51
C GLY A 261 2.20 5.26 21.79
#